data_AF-A0A521L1J3-F1
#
_entry.id   AF-A0A521L1J3-F1
#
_cell.length_a   1.000
_cell.length_b   1.000
_cell.length_c   1.000
_cell.angle_alpha   90.00
_cell.angle_beta   90.00
_cell.angle_gamma   90.00
#
_symmetry.space_group_name_H-M   'P 1'
#
loop_
_entity.id
_entity.type
_entity.pdbx_description
1 polymer ?
#
loop_
_entity_poly.entity_id
_entity_poly.type
_entity_poly.pdbx_seq_one_letter_code
_entity_poly.pdbx_strand_id
1 'polypeptide(L)' 'MRRATEVVRAGQWPTQDRTDTVTLLFDDRYRRRLRMLGDGGLDFLLDLAEPVVLRGGDGLRLEEGG' A
#
# COMPACT_ATOMS: atom_id res chain seq x y z
N MET A 1 3.70 14.76 -1.17
CA MET A 1 3.34 13.46 -1.78
C MET A 1 3.08 12.50 -0.63
N ARG A 2 1.96 11.77 -0.65
CA ARG A 2 1.60 10.82 0.41
C ARG A 2 2.54 9.62 0.37
N ARG A 3 2.87 9.06 1.53
CA ARG A 3 3.78 7.92 1.64
C ARG A 3 3.12 6.80 2.41
N ALA A 4 3.17 5.59 1.84
CA ALA A 4 2.84 4.37 2.54
C ALA A 4 4.13 3.77 3.11
N THR A 5 4.25 3.75 4.43
CA THR A 5 5.49 3.36 5.12
C THR A 5 5.41 1.99 5.79
N GLU A 6 4.20 1.43 5.89
CA GLU A 6 3.96 0.16 6.56
C GLU A 6 2.92 -0.67 5.79
N VAL A 7 3.15 -1.98 5.79
CA VAL A 7 2.20 -2.98 5.28
C VAL A 7 1.54 -3.65 6.48
N VAL A 8 0.23 -3.55 6.59
CA VAL A 8 -0.55 -4.22 7.64
C VAL A 8 -1.29 -5.40 7.02
N ARG A 9 -1.19 -6.59 7.63
CA ARG A 9 -1.76 -7.79 7.02
C ARG A 9 -3.28 -7.75 6.93
N ALA A 10 -3.84 -8.36 5.89
CA ALA A 10 -5.27 -8.53 5.73
C ALA A 10 -5.94 -9.01 7.05
N GLY A 11 -6.99 -8.31 7.47
CA GLY A 11 -7.70 -8.58 8.72
C GLY A 11 -7.09 -7.95 9.98
N GLN A 12 -5.93 -7.28 9.88
CA GLN A 12 -5.28 -6.57 11.01
C GLN A 12 -5.38 -5.04 10.89
N TRP A 13 -6.11 -4.54 9.90
CA TRP A 13 -6.34 -3.11 9.71
C TRP A 13 -7.83 -2.83 9.47
N PRO A 14 -8.30 -1.64 9.88
CA PRO A 14 -9.70 -1.24 9.71
C PRO A 14 -10.02 -0.97 8.24
N THR A 15 -10.67 -1.92 7.56
CA THR A 15 -11.00 -1.76 6.13
C THR A 15 -11.93 -0.59 5.83
N GLN A 16 -12.66 -0.09 6.83
CA GLN A 16 -13.48 1.12 6.70
C GLN A 16 -12.67 2.41 6.56
N ASP A 17 -11.40 2.41 6.98
CA ASP A 17 -10.52 3.58 6.87
C ASP A 17 -9.82 3.66 5.50
N ARG A 18 -10.04 2.64 4.64
CA ARG A 18 -9.47 2.55 3.30
C ARG A 18 -9.86 3.76 2.45
N THR A 19 -8.85 4.48 1.94
CA THR A 19 -9.07 5.61 1.04
C THR A 19 -8.98 5.27 -0.45
N ASP A 20 -8.23 4.23 -0.84
CA ASP A 20 -8.09 3.76 -2.23
C ASP A 20 -7.65 2.28 -2.27
N THR A 21 -7.55 1.69 -3.46
CA THR A 21 -6.92 0.40 -3.74
C THR A 21 -5.84 0.55 -4.79
N VAL A 22 -4.92 -0.41 -4.89
CA VAL A 22 -3.97 -0.50 -5.99
C VAL A 22 -3.90 -1.93 -6.49
N THR A 23 -4.08 -2.12 -7.79
CA THR A 23 -3.94 -3.42 -8.42
C THR A 23 -2.51 -3.62 -8.93
N LEU A 24 -1.84 -4.66 -8.43
CA LEU A 24 -0.46 -5.00 -8.81
C LEU A 24 -0.41 -6.36 -9.51
N LEU A 25 0.44 -6.45 -10.54
CA LEU A 25 0.84 -7.72 -11.13
C LEU A 25 1.57 -8.59 -10.11
N PHE A 26 1.58 -9.91 -10.34
CA PHE A 26 2.20 -10.85 -9.40
C PHE A 26 3.69 -10.54 -9.15
N ASP A 27 4.44 -10.24 -10.22
CA ASP A 27 5.88 -9.93 -10.15
C ASP A 27 6.17 -8.56 -9.51
N ASP A 28 5.14 -7.73 -9.36
CA ASP A 28 5.19 -6.40 -8.73
C ASP A 28 4.89 -6.43 -7.22
N ARG A 29 4.70 -7.62 -6.64
CA ARG A 29 4.35 -7.74 -5.22
C ARG A 29 5.53 -7.75 -4.28
N TYR A 30 6.75 -8.01 -4.74
CA TYR A 30 7.94 -7.91 -3.89
C TYR A 30 8.60 -6.55 -4.07
N ARG A 31 8.24 -5.58 -3.23
CA ARG A 31 8.65 -4.18 -3.40
C ARG A 31 9.02 -3.54 -2.07
N ARG A 32 9.97 -2.62 -2.15
CA ARG A 32 10.39 -1.73 -1.04
C ARG A 32 9.98 -0.29 -1.32
N ARG A 33 10.34 0.20 -2.52
CA ARG A 33 10.06 1.57 -2.97
C ARG A 33 9.46 1.56 -4.37
N LEU A 34 8.32 2.21 -4.54
CA LEU A 34 7.66 2.37 -5.83
C LEU A 34 6.64 3.50 -5.76
N ARG A 35 6.63 4.38 -6.76
CA ARG A 35 5.53 5.33 -6.94
C ARG A 35 4.33 4.57 -7.51
N MET A 36 3.21 4.63 -6.80
CA MET A 36 1.99 3.90 -7.10
C MET A 36 0.86 4.87 -7.44
N LEU A 37 0.02 4.46 -8.39
CA LEU A 37 -1.23 5.12 -8.69
C LEU A 37 -2.35 4.15 -8.29
N GLY A 38 -3.16 4.57 -7.33
CA GLY A 38 -4.35 3.84 -6.92
C GLY A 38 -5.41 3.80 -8.02
N ASP A 39 -6.30 2.83 -7.92
CA ASP A 39 -7.38 2.59 -8.89
C ASP A 39 -8.38 3.76 -8.90
N GLY A 40 -8.53 4.48 -7.77
CA GLY A 40 -9.28 5.73 -7.62
C GLY A 40 -8.50 7.00 -7.96
N GLY A 41 -7.25 6.88 -8.43
CA GLY A 41 -6.40 7.99 -8.83
C GLY A 41 -5.50 8.56 -7.73
N LEU A 42 -5.42 7.92 -6.57
CA LEU A 42 -4.52 8.34 -5.50
C LEU A 42 -3.05 8.10 -5.88
N ASP A 43 -2.29 9.17 -6.02
CA ASP A 43 -0.84 9.10 -6.24
C ASP A 43 -0.08 9.10 -4.91
N PHE A 44 0.69 8.03 -4.65
CA PHE A 44 1.45 7.87 -3.41
C PHE A 44 2.76 7.11 -3.64
N LEU A 45 3.69 7.25 -2.71
CA LEU A 45 4.96 6.53 -2.71
C LEU A 45 4.90 5.39 -1.69
N LEU A 46 5.08 4.15 -2.15
CA LEU A 46 5.47 3.06 -1.25
C LEU A 46 6.92 3.32 -0.81
N ASP A 47 7.17 3.39 0.48
CA ASP A 47 8.51 3.55 1.06
C ASP A 47 8.69 2.74 2.34
N LEU A 48 8.95 1.46 2.16
CA LEU A 48 9.16 0.50 3.24
C LEU A 48 10.63 0.48 3.68
N ALA A 49 10.86 0.14 4.94
CA ALA A 49 12.21 -0.05 5.48
C ALA A 49 12.95 -1.17 4.73
N GLU A 50 12.26 -2.26 4.43
CA GLU A 50 12.76 -3.43 3.70
C GLU A 50 11.76 -3.89 2.62
N PRO A 51 12.19 -4.69 1.62
CA PRO A 51 11.26 -5.24 0.64
C PRO A 51 10.29 -6.23 1.28
N VAL A 52 9.00 -6.07 1.01
CA VAL A 52 7.94 -6.94 1.54
C VAL A 52 7.13 -7.52 0.38
N VAL A 53 6.62 -8.74 0.57
CA VAL A 53 5.60 -9.32 -0.32
C VAL A 53 4.22 -8.75 0.02
N LEU A 54 3.68 -7.95 -0.90
CA LEU A 54 2.34 -7.39 -0.88
C LEU A 54 1.32 -8.46 -1.27
N ARG A 55 0.36 -8.74 -0.41
CA ARG A 55 -0.71 -9.70 -0.68
C ARG A 55 -2.03 -8.99 -0.93
N GLY A 56 -2.94 -9.66 -1.63
CA GLY A 56 -4.29 -9.15 -1.79
C GLY A 56 -4.95 -8.97 -0.42
N GLY A 57 -5.52 -7.78 -0.19
CA GLY A 57 -6.17 -7.43 1.08
C GLY A 57 -5.23 -6.89 2.16
N ASP A 58 -3.91 -6.87 1.94
CA ASP A 58 -3.01 -6.13 2.83
C ASP A 58 -3.30 -4.63 2.76
N GLY A 59 -3.21 -3.95 3.89
CA GLY A 59 -3.34 -2.51 4.00
C GLY A 59 -1.99 -1.84 3.82
N LEU A 60 -1.98 -0.69 3.14
CA LEU A 60 -0.81 0.17 2.98
C LEU A 60 -1.05 1.44 3.80
N ARG A 61 -0.49 1.50 5.01
CA ARG A 61 -0.73 2.62 5.93
C ARG A 61 -0.03 3.87 5.43
N LEU A 62 -0.80 4.95 5.24
CA LEU A 62 -0.26 6.25 4.90
C LEU A 62 0.27 7.00 6.14
N GLU A 63 1.33 7.80 5.97
CA GLU A 63 1.90 8.64 7.06
C GLU A 63 0.87 9.59 7.69
N GLU A 64 -0.09 10.07 6.88
CA GLU A 64 -1.15 11.01 7.29
C GLU A 64 -2.45 10.34 7.75
N GLY A 65 -2.48 8.99 7.78
CA GLY A 65 -3.68 8.20 8.01
C GLY A 65 -4.44 7.86 6.73
N GLY A 66 -5.24 6.79 6.81
CA GLY A 66 -5.79 6.08 5.65
C GLY A 66 -5.04 4.78 5.34
#